data_AF-A0A7J4KI04-F1
#
_entry.id   AF-A0A7J4KI04-F1
#
_cell.length_a   1.000
_cell.length_b   1.000
_cell.length_c   1.000
_cell.angle_alpha   90.00
_cell.angle_beta   90.00
_cell.angle_gamma   90.00
#
_symmetry.space_group_name_H-M   'P 1'
#
loop_
_entity.id
_entity.type
_entity.pdbx_description
1 polymer ?
#
loop_
_entity_poly.entity_id
_entity_poly.type
_entity_poly.pdbx_seq_one_letter_code
_entity_poly.pdbx_strand_id
1 'polypeptide(L)'
;LSAINYAQSRVLPVAFIDTNAQQLFTHMWNTMPFFEKLRLMLSGVTGLFVSKKRVEAEMKNYQAHYDSYLEEIGKKFPTIKRTLIDDRNEFMTQRLVELHEKHQRIIICVGDGHVSGISKLLEQKQIPFETIRLQQLQNWKQAESDGSTGHFSINYSPP
;
A
#
# COMPACT_ATOMS: atom_id res chain seq x y z
N LEU A 1 -8.24 -5.50 -9.34
CA LEU A 1 -7.88 -5.52 -10.78
C LEU A 1 -8.49 -4.37 -11.58
N SER A 2 -9.46 -3.62 -11.05
CA SER A 2 -10.18 -2.57 -11.81
C SER A 2 -9.27 -1.52 -12.48
N ALA A 3 -8.19 -1.08 -11.82
CA ALA A 3 -7.22 -0.14 -12.40
C ALA A 3 -6.48 -0.71 -13.63
N ILE A 4 -6.08 -1.99 -13.57
CA ILE A 4 -5.41 -2.68 -14.68
C ILE A 4 -6.37 -2.83 -15.86
N ASN A 5 -7.60 -3.29 -15.60
CA ASN A 5 -8.61 -3.45 -16.64
C ASN A 5 -8.95 -2.11 -17.32
N TYR A 6 -9.01 -1.03 -16.54
CA TYR A 6 -9.24 0.32 -17.07
C TYR A 6 -8.07 0.80 -17.94
N ALA A 7 -6.83 0.59 -17.50
CA ALA A 7 -5.65 0.92 -18.29
C ALA A 7 -5.64 0.15 -19.62
N GLN A 8 -5.94 -1.15 -19.58
CA GLN A 8 -5.99 -2.01 -20.76
C GLN A 8 -7.09 -1.60 -21.75
N SER A 9 -8.30 -1.24 -21.27
CA SER A 9 -9.39 -0.80 -22.15
C SER A 9 -9.12 0.54 -22.84
N ARG A 10 -8.19 1.33 -22.29
CA ARG A 10 -7.71 2.60 -22.85
C ARG A 10 -6.36 2.46 -23.56
N VAL A 11 -5.81 1.25 -23.66
CA VAL A 11 -4.50 0.96 -24.27
C VAL A 11 -3.37 1.78 -23.61
N LEU A 12 -3.47 1.98 -22.31
CA LEU A 12 -2.43 2.65 -21.51
C LEU A 12 -1.33 1.65 -21.13
N PRO A 13 -0.05 2.06 -21.13
CA PRO A 13 1.03 1.23 -20.62
C PRO A 13 0.80 0.83 -19.16
N VAL A 14 0.99 -0.45 -18.84
CA VAL A 14 0.87 -0.98 -17.47
C VAL A 14 2.21 -1.55 -17.04
N ALA A 15 2.66 -1.15 -15.85
CA ALA A 15 3.87 -1.68 -15.22
C ALA A 15 3.56 -2.17 -13.80
N PHE A 16 4.07 -3.35 -13.46
CA PHE A 16 4.06 -3.85 -12.08
C PHE A 16 5.35 -3.38 -11.39
N ILE A 17 5.20 -2.62 -10.31
CA ILE A 17 6.34 -1.99 -9.61
C ILE A 17 6.72 -2.71 -8.32
N ASP A 18 5.96 -3.73 -7.92
CA ASP A 18 6.15 -4.45 -6.66
C ASP A 18 6.92 -5.76 -6.87
N THR A 19 7.38 -6.34 -5.76
CA THR A 19 8.17 -7.57 -5.72
C THR A 19 7.30 -8.82 -5.66
N ASN A 20 7.89 -9.97 -5.98
CA ASN A 20 7.20 -11.26 -5.85
C ASN A 20 6.98 -11.58 -4.36
N ALA A 21 5.72 -11.70 -3.95
CA ALA A 21 5.35 -11.92 -2.55
C ALA A 21 5.97 -13.21 -1.97
N GLN A 22 6.04 -14.31 -2.74
CA GLN A 22 6.58 -15.58 -2.25
C GLN A 22 8.07 -15.48 -1.95
N GLN A 23 8.84 -14.88 -2.85
CA GLN A 23 10.27 -14.62 -2.64
C GLN A 23 10.48 -13.70 -1.43
N LEU A 24 9.64 -12.68 -1.29
CA LEU A 24 9.70 -11.74 -0.18
C LEU A 24 9.42 -12.41 1.17
N PHE A 25 8.36 -13.22 1.27
CA PHE A 25 8.04 -13.98 2.49
C PHE A 25 9.14 -14.97 2.83
N THR A 26 9.70 -15.64 1.82
CA THR A 26 10.83 -16.56 2.01
C THR A 26 12.05 -15.82 2.56
N HIS A 27 12.38 -14.66 1.97
CA HIS A 27 13.48 -13.82 2.42
C HIS A 27 13.26 -13.32 3.86
N MET A 28 12.06 -12.82 4.18
CA MET A 28 11.69 -12.40 5.53
C MET A 28 11.87 -13.56 6.52
N TRP A 29 11.38 -14.76 6.21
CA TRP A 29 11.44 -15.92 7.09
C TRP A 29 12.85 -16.44 7.34
N ASN A 30 13.72 -16.33 6.34
CA ASN A 30 15.12 -16.76 6.38
C ASN A 30 16.03 -15.75 7.08
N THR A 31 15.71 -14.45 6.99
CA THR A 31 16.49 -13.38 7.63
C THR A 31 16.03 -13.06 9.04
N MET A 32 14.85 -13.53 9.45
CA MET A 32 14.29 -13.31 10.78
C MET A 32 15.11 -14.04 11.86
N PRO A 33 15.57 -13.32 12.91
CA PRO A 33 16.24 -13.93 14.05
C PRO A 33 15.37 -14.99 14.74
N PHE A 34 16.02 -16.02 15.28
CA PHE A 34 15.32 -17.13 15.95
C PHE A 34 14.34 -16.65 17.03
N PHE A 35 14.71 -15.66 17.84
CA PHE A 35 13.85 -15.12 18.90
C PHE A 35 12.61 -14.37 18.37
N GLU A 36 12.75 -13.59 17.29
CA GLU A 36 11.61 -12.96 16.62
C GLU A 36 10.66 -14.02 16.06
N LYS A 37 11.23 -15.05 15.43
CA LYS A 37 10.49 -16.17 14.85
C LYS A 37 9.71 -16.94 15.91
N LEU A 38 10.34 -17.28 17.03
CA LEU A 38 9.67 -17.94 18.16
C LEU A 38 8.54 -17.08 18.71
N ARG A 39 8.78 -15.77 18.91
CA ARG A 39 7.76 -14.82 19.36
C ARG A 39 6.57 -14.77 18.40
N LEU A 40 6.84 -14.75 17.08
CA LEU A 40 5.81 -14.74 16.06
C LEU A 40 4.97 -16.02 16.11
N MET A 41 5.62 -17.19 16.23
CA MET A 41 4.91 -18.48 16.33
C MET A 41 4.04 -18.55 17.58
N LEU A 42 4.56 -18.13 18.75
CA LEU A 42 3.77 -18.09 19.99
C LEU A 42 2.59 -17.11 19.88
N SER A 43 2.80 -15.95 19.27
CA SER A 43 1.73 -14.96 19.03
C SER A 43 0.66 -15.49 18.07
N GLY A 44 1.04 -16.30 17.08
CA GLY A 44 0.11 -16.95 16.16
C GLY A 44 -0.78 -17.97 16.89
N VAL A 45 -0.20 -18.77 17.79
CA VAL A 45 -0.96 -19.76 18.59
C VAL A 45 -1.97 -19.07 19.49
N THR A 46 -1.59 -18.00 20.20
CA THR A 46 -2.54 -17.25 21.04
C THR A 46 -3.63 -16.58 20.21
N GLY A 47 -3.31 -16.13 19.00
CA GLY A 47 -4.24 -15.54 18.05
C GLY A 47 -5.38 -16.48 17.64
N LEU A 48 -5.15 -17.80 17.59
CA LEU A 48 -6.19 -18.79 17.26
C LEU A 48 -7.30 -18.89 18.30
N PHE A 49 -7.03 -18.46 19.54
CA PHE A 49 -8.02 -18.46 20.63
C PHE A 49 -8.77 -17.12 20.75
N VAL A 50 -8.51 -16.15 19.87
CA VAL A 50 -9.17 -14.84 19.88
C VAL A 50 -10.55 -14.91 19.22
N SER A 51 -11.55 -14.28 19.84
CA SER A 51 -12.91 -14.26 19.30
C SER A 51 -13.05 -13.37 18.05
N LYS A 52 -13.93 -13.76 17.13
CA LYS A 52 -14.19 -13.02 15.88
C LYS A 52 -14.54 -11.53 16.11
N LYS A 53 -15.37 -11.24 17.13
CA LYS A 53 -15.73 -9.85 17.49
C LYS A 53 -14.51 -9.00 17.86
N ARG A 54 -13.53 -9.59 18.54
CA ARG A 54 -12.29 -8.89 18.92
C ARG A 54 -11.40 -8.63 17.70
N VAL A 55 -11.30 -9.59 16.79
CA VAL A 55 -10.56 -9.43 15.53
C VAL A 55 -11.14 -8.29 14.68
N GLU A 56 -12.46 -8.22 14.54
CA GLU A 56 -13.13 -7.15 13.78
C GLU A 56 -12.89 -5.75 14.40
N ALA A 57 -12.92 -5.66 15.73
CA ALA A 57 -12.63 -4.41 16.43
C ALA A 57 -11.18 -3.95 16.23
N GLU A 58 -10.22 -4.88 16.34
CA GLU A 58 -8.80 -4.59 16.08
C GLU A 58 -8.57 -4.19 14.60
N MET A 59 -9.25 -4.84 13.66
CA MET A 59 -9.15 -4.52 12.23
C MET A 59 -9.69 -3.12 11.89
N LYS A 60 -10.80 -2.71 12.50
CA LYS A 60 -11.32 -1.34 12.34
C LYS A 60 -10.36 -0.30 12.91
N ASN A 61 -9.79 -0.57 14.08
CA ASN A 61 -8.83 0.34 14.70
C ASN A 61 -7.54 0.46 13.86
N TYR A 62 -7.08 -0.65 13.29
CA TYR A 62 -5.96 -0.69 12.35
C TYR A 62 -6.19 0.20 11.12
N GLN A 63 -7.37 0.15 10.50
CA GLN A 63 -7.67 0.98 9.33
C GLN A 63 -7.64 2.49 9.66
N ALA A 64 -7.99 2.88 10.88
CA ALA A 64 -7.95 4.28 11.32
C ALA A 64 -6.53 4.74 11.72
N HIS A 65 -5.69 3.84 12.27
CA HIS A 65 -4.38 4.17 12.86
C HIS A 65 -3.25 3.33 12.25
N TYR A 66 -3.23 3.22 10.92
CA TYR A 66 -2.35 2.31 10.19
C TYR A 66 -0.86 2.53 10.51
N ASP A 67 -0.40 3.79 10.44
CA ASP A 67 1.01 4.13 10.66
C ASP A 67 1.46 3.78 12.09
N SER A 68 0.63 4.06 13.10
CA SER A 68 0.91 3.71 14.50
C SER A 68 0.96 2.20 14.72
N TYR A 69 0.05 1.44 14.09
CA TYR A 69 0.05 -0.02 14.16
C TYR A 69 1.31 -0.62 13.54
N LEU A 70 1.72 -0.13 12.36
CA LEU A 70 2.97 -0.55 11.73
C LEU A 70 4.19 -0.26 12.61
N GLU A 71 4.20 0.88 13.30
CA GLU A 71 5.28 1.22 14.22
C GLU A 71 5.35 0.22 15.40
N GLU A 72 4.20 -0.14 15.98
CA GLU A 72 4.13 -1.15 17.05
C GLU A 72 4.58 -2.54 16.58
N ILE A 73 4.14 -2.95 15.38
CA ILE A 73 4.60 -4.19 14.76
C ILE A 73 6.11 -4.14 14.52
N GLY A 74 6.64 -3.02 14.02
CA GLY A 74 8.07 -2.85 13.79
C GLY A 74 8.90 -2.92 15.08
N LYS A 75 8.37 -2.46 16.22
CA LYS A 75 9.03 -2.62 17.53
C LYS A 75 9.07 -4.07 17.98
N LYS A 76 8.03 -4.87 17.68
CA LYS A 76 7.92 -6.27 18.10
C LYS A 76 8.62 -7.24 17.16
N PHE A 77 8.56 -6.95 15.86
CA PHE A 77 9.01 -7.77 14.74
C PHE A 77 9.69 -6.89 13.69
N PRO A 78 10.88 -6.33 13.98
CA PRO A 78 11.56 -5.41 13.08
C PRO A 78 11.86 -6.03 11.71
N THR A 79 12.12 -7.34 11.63
CA THR A 79 12.31 -8.02 10.35
C THR A 79 11.08 -7.93 9.45
N ILE A 80 9.88 -8.04 10.03
CA ILE A 80 8.62 -7.94 9.27
C ILE A 80 8.47 -6.55 8.69
N LYS A 81 8.63 -5.50 9.51
CA LYS A 81 8.52 -4.11 9.04
C LYS A 81 9.55 -3.84 7.94
N ARG A 82 10.82 -4.17 8.18
CA ARG A 82 11.90 -3.92 7.22
C ARG A 82 11.59 -4.59 5.88
N THR A 83 11.36 -5.90 5.89
CA THR A 83 11.22 -6.65 4.63
C THR A 83 9.86 -6.45 3.95
N LEU A 84 8.75 -6.42 4.70
CA LEU A 84 7.43 -6.35 4.08
C LEU A 84 6.94 -4.91 3.79
N ILE A 85 7.62 -3.89 4.33
CA ILE A 85 7.26 -2.48 4.13
C ILE A 85 8.45 -1.69 3.60
N ASP A 86 9.52 -1.54 4.38
CA ASP A 86 10.59 -0.58 4.06
C ASP A 86 11.34 -0.97 2.77
N ASP A 87 11.84 -2.20 2.67
CA ASP A 87 12.57 -2.71 1.50
C ASP A 87 11.68 -2.69 0.23
N ARG A 88 10.38 -2.96 0.39
CA ARG A 88 9.42 -2.88 -0.72
C ARG A 88 9.16 -1.45 -1.16
N ASN A 89 9.08 -0.51 -0.22
CA ASN A 89 8.92 0.91 -0.54
C ASN A 89 10.12 1.40 -1.34
N GLU A 90 11.34 1.01 -0.93
CA GLU A 90 12.56 1.33 -1.67
C GLU A 90 12.53 0.75 -3.09
N PHE A 91 12.20 -0.54 -3.24
CA PHE A 91 12.09 -1.19 -4.54
C PHE A 91 11.04 -0.52 -5.44
N MET A 92 9.82 -0.27 -4.92
CA MET A 92 8.74 0.37 -5.67
C MET A 92 9.12 1.80 -6.08
N THR A 93 9.73 2.57 -5.17
CA THR A 93 10.19 3.93 -5.48
C THR A 93 11.29 3.90 -6.54
N GLN A 94 12.24 2.97 -6.47
CA GLN A 94 13.27 2.83 -7.50
C GLN A 94 12.64 2.55 -8.87
N ARG A 95 11.70 1.62 -8.95
CA ARG A 95 10.96 1.33 -10.20
C ARG A 95 10.20 2.55 -10.71
N LEU A 96 9.62 3.34 -9.82
CA LEU A 96 8.94 4.56 -10.20
C LEU A 96 9.90 5.59 -10.81
N VAL A 97 11.08 5.77 -10.22
CA VAL A 97 12.11 6.68 -10.74
C VAL A 97 12.51 6.26 -12.16
N GLU A 98 12.78 4.97 -12.38
CA GLU A 98 13.12 4.42 -13.71
C GLU A 98 12.00 4.63 -14.75
N LEU A 99 10.74 4.57 -14.32
CA LEU A 99 9.59 4.84 -15.19
C LEU A 99 9.41 6.34 -15.46
N HIS A 100 9.69 7.18 -14.48
CA HIS A 100 9.58 8.64 -14.61
C HIS A 100 10.54 9.20 -15.66
N GLU A 101 11.71 8.59 -15.83
CA GLU A 101 12.66 8.94 -16.90
C GLU A 101 12.08 8.75 -18.32
N LYS A 102 11.07 7.88 -18.46
CA LYS A 102 10.46 7.50 -19.75
C LYS A 102 9.06 8.09 -19.94
N HIS A 103 8.41 8.53 -18.87
CA HIS A 103 7.01 8.93 -18.87
C HIS A 103 6.79 10.22 -18.07
N GLN A 104 6.19 11.22 -18.72
CA GLN A 104 5.93 12.52 -18.10
C GLN A 104 4.88 12.49 -16.99
N ARG A 105 3.88 11.59 -17.09
CA ARG A 105 2.79 11.46 -16.11
C ARG A 105 2.58 9.99 -15.78
N ILE A 106 2.59 9.68 -14.49
CA ILE A 106 2.42 8.33 -13.97
C ILE A 106 1.34 8.36 -12.90
N ILE A 107 0.39 7.43 -12.99
CA ILE A 107 -0.58 7.16 -11.93
C ILE A 107 -0.17 5.85 -11.28
N ILE A 108 -0.08 5.85 -9.96
CA ILE A 108 0.33 4.68 -9.17
C ILE A 108 -0.81 4.29 -8.25
N CYS A 109 -1.12 3.00 -8.23
CA CYS A 109 -2.06 2.43 -7.27
C CYS A 109 -1.28 1.48 -6.36
N VAL A 110 -1.13 1.85 -5.10
CA VAL A 110 -0.48 1.04 -4.05
C VAL A 110 -1.42 0.86 -2.87
N GLY A 111 -1.13 -0.13 -2.02
CA GLY A 111 -1.81 -0.25 -0.73
C GLY A 111 -1.49 0.95 0.18
N ASP A 112 -2.45 1.36 1.00
CA ASP A 112 -2.36 2.56 1.85
C ASP A 112 -1.09 2.56 2.73
N GLY A 113 -0.66 1.37 3.16
CA GLY A 113 0.54 1.22 3.98
C GLY A 113 1.89 1.49 3.33
N HIS A 114 1.91 1.64 2.00
CA HIS A 114 3.12 2.01 1.27
C HIS A 114 3.15 3.50 0.94
N VAL A 115 2.02 4.20 1.06
CA VAL A 115 1.89 5.61 0.66
C VAL A 115 2.85 6.49 1.43
N SER A 116 2.81 6.47 2.76
CA SER A 116 3.67 7.30 3.62
C SER A 116 5.17 7.04 3.37
N GLY A 117 5.57 5.78 3.20
CA GLY A 117 6.95 5.41 2.92
C GLY A 117 7.44 5.84 1.54
N ILE A 118 6.65 5.60 0.49
CA ILE A 118 6.98 6.01 -0.88
C ILE A 118 7.03 7.54 -0.98
N SER A 119 6.05 8.25 -0.44
CA SER A 119 6.01 9.72 -0.43
C SER A 119 7.29 10.30 0.18
N LYS A 120 7.70 9.81 1.34
CA LYS A 120 8.96 10.24 1.99
C LYS A 120 10.18 10.01 1.11
N LEU A 121 10.28 8.86 0.44
CA LEU A 121 11.40 8.55 -0.46
C LEU A 121 11.40 9.46 -1.70
N LEU A 122 10.24 9.85 -2.21
CA LEU A 122 10.11 10.78 -3.33
C LEU A 122 10.44 12.22 -2.94
N GLU A 123 10.03 12.67 -1.77
CA GLU A 123 10.42 13.96 -1.20
C GLU A 123 11.95 14.07 -1.07
N GLN A 124 12.60 13.03 -0.54
CA GLN A 124 14.06 12.97 -0.44
C GLN A 124 14.76 13.06 -1.81
N LYS A 125 14.12 12.53 -2.86
CA LYS A 125 14.60 12.60 -4.24
C LYS A 125 14.15 13.87 -4.98
N GLN A 126 13.39 14.75 -4.33
CA GLN A 126 12.83 15.98 -4.90
C GLN A 126 11.96 15.73 -6.14
N ILE A 127 11.25 14.60 -6.16
CA ILE A 127 10.32 14.27 -7.24
C ILE A 127 8.93 14.80 -6.86
N PRO A 128 8.27 15.62 -7.70
CA PRO A 128 6.94 16.10 -7.40
C PRO A 128 5.92 14.97 -7.51
N PHE A 129 5.03 14.87 -6.52
CA PHE A 129 3.92 13.92 -6.53
C PHE A 129 2.70 14.51 -5.84
N GLU A 130 1.54 13.95 -6.16
CA GLU A 130 0.29 14.18 -5.44
C GLU A 130 -0.21 12.83 -4.91
N THR A 131 -0.74 12.83 -3.70
CA THR A 131 -1.23 11.61 -3.04
C THR A 131 -2.72 11.75 -2.76
N ILE A 132 -3.48 10.73 -3.18
CA ILE A 132 -4.89 10.60 -2.85
C ILE A 132 -5.08 9.27 -2.12
N ARG A 133 -5.50 9.32 -0.86
CA ARG A 133 -5.77 8.12 -0.05
C ARG A 133 -7.22 7.65 -0.23
N LEU A 134 -7.44 6.35 -0.07
CA LEU A 134 -8.76 5.75 -0.25
C LEU A 134 -9.81 6.34 0.71
N GLN A 135 -9.43 6.67 1.94
CA GLN A 135 -10.32 7.31 2.92
C GLN A 135 -10.86 8.66 2.42
N GLN A 136 -10.04 9.42 1.67
CA GLN A 136 -10.46 10.69 1.08
C GLN A 136 -11.43 10.46 -0.08
N LEU A 137 -11.24 9.40 -0.86
CA LEU A 137 -12.14 9.02 -1.95
C LEU A 137 -13.50 8.52 -1.44
N GLN A 138 -13.53 7.80 -0.32
CA GLN A 138 -14.78 7.30 0.28
C GLN A 138 -15.66 8.43 0.80
N ASN A 139 -15.04 9.52 1.26
CA ASN A 139 -15.74 10.72 1.71
C ASN A 139 -15.85 11.80 0.62
N TRP A 140 -15.48 11.46 -0.62
CA TRP A 140 -15.53 12.39 -1.73
C TRP A 140 -16.98 12.70 -2.07
N LYS A 141 -17.44 13.89 -1.68
CA LYS A 141 -18.63 14.47 -2.27
C LYS A 141 -18.22 15.06 -3.61
N GLN A 142 -18.87 14.62 -4.70
CA GLN A 142 -18.77 15.32 -5.97
C GLN A 142 -19.06 16.81 -5.71
N ALA A 143 -18.16 17.70 -6.15
CA ALA A 143 -18.43 19.12 -6.13
C ALA A 143 -19.74 19.37 -6.90
N GLU A 144 -20.61 20.21 -6.35
CA GLU A 144 -21.80 20.67 -7.05
C GLU A 144 -21.36 21.29 -8.38
N SER A 145 -21.99 20.85 -9.46
CA SER A 145 -21.61 21.21 -10.82
C SER A 145 -21.92 22.69 -11.08
N ASP A 146 -20.94 23.57 -10.99
CA ASP A 146 -20.99 24.83 -11.71
C ASP A 146 -20.85 24.48 -13.20
N GLY A 147 -21.94 24.72 -13.95
CA GLY A 147 -22.17 24.24 -15.33
C GLY A 147 -21.24 24.76 -16.43
N SER A 148 -20.02 25.17 -16.09
CA SER A 148 -19.03 25.76 -16.99
C SER A 148 -17.77 24.93 -17.21
N THR A 149 -17.64 23.74 -16.59
CA THR A 149 -16.50 22.85 -16.83
C THR A 149 -16.97 21.45 -17.23
N GLY A 150 -16.47 20.97 -18.39
CA GLY A 150 -16.82 19.67 -18.94
C GLY A 150 -16.47 18.54 -17.96
N HIS A 151 -17.49 17.84 -17.47
CA HIS A 151 -17.37 16.78 -16.50
C HIS A 151 -17.11 15.43 -17.18
N PHE A 152 -16.06 14.70 -16.76
CA PHE A 152 -15.86 13.30 -17.12
C PHE A 152 -16.33 12.42 -15.95
N SER A 153 -17.54 11.86 -16.06
CA SER A 153 -18.04 10.87 -15.11
C SER A 153 -17.59 9.47 -15.50
N ILE A 154 -16.92 8.76 -14.58
CA ILE A 154 -16.69 7.32 -14.70
C ILE A 154 -17.84 6.61 -14.00
N ASN A 155 -18.82 6.14 -14.79
CA ASN A 155 -19.82 5.21 -14.29
C ASN A 155 -19.20 3.80 -14.26
N TYR A 156 -18.75 3.36 -13.08
CA TYR A 156 -18.33 1.98 -12.87
C TYR A 156 -19.56 1.13 -12.54
N SER A 157 -19.96 0.24 -13.45
CA SER A 157 -20.87 -0.86 -13.15
C SER A 157 -20.04 -2.13 -12.94
N PRO A 158 -20.07 -2.76 -11.75
CA PRO A 158 -19.43 -4.04 -11.56
C PRO A 158 -20.14 -5.13 -12.39
N PRO A 159 -19.41 -6.17 -12.84
CA PRO A 159 -20.01 -7.35 -13.48
C PRO A 159 -20.82 -8.20 -12.50
#